data_AF-A0A3Q2TL66-F1
#
_entry.id   AF-A0A3Q2TL66-F1
#
_cell.length_a   1.000
_cell.length_b   1.000
_cell.length_c   1.000
_cell.angle_alpha   90.00
_cell.angle_beta   90.00
_cell.angle_gamma   90.00
#
_symmetry.space_group_name_H-M   'P 1'
#
loop_
_entity.id
_entity.type
_entity.pdbx_description
1 polymer ?
#
loop_
_entity_poly.entity_id
_entity_poly.type
_entity_poly.pdbx_seq_one_letter_code
_entity_poly.pdbx_strand_id
1 'polypeptide(L)'
;MAIQLGFLWSTATAAYQIEGGWRADGKGLSIWDKFAHTPLKVFEDDNGDIACDSYNKIDEDVAVLKQLRVNHYRFSISWTRVLPDGTTNYINEAAHLLDNVDVRGYTAWSLMDNLEWATGFAERFGLFYVNRSDPNVPRVAKESVSLYSTIINCNGHLDYLNRLTSANNSAMIPNWCL
;
A
#
# COMPACT_ATOMS: atom_id res chain seq x y z
N MET A 1 -25.29 15.99 -17.18
CA MET A 1 -23.99 16.22 -16.50
C MET A 1 -22.94 15.44 -17.28
N ALA A 2 -21.89 16.09 -17.78
CA ALA A 2 -20.79 15.41 -18.49
C ALA A 2 -19.52 15.53 -17.66
N ILE A 3 -18.79 14.43 -17.55
CA ILE A 3 -17.53 14.36 -16.80
C ILE A 3 -16.39 14.87 -17.69
N GLN A 4 -15.41 15.56 -17.09
CA GLN A 4 -14.31 16.19 -17.80
C GLN A 4 -13.47 15.17 -18.59
N LEU A 5 -12.97 15.59 -19.76
CA LEU A 5 -12.00 14.81 -20.53
C LEU A 5 -10.75 14.53 -19.68
N GLY A 6 -10.26 13.29 -19.75
CA GLY A 6 -9.13 12.84 -18.93
C GLY A 6 -9.51 12.37 -17.53
N PHE A 7 -10.80 12.22 -17.20
CA PHE A 7 -11.23 11.61 -15.95
C PHE A 7 -10.78 10.14 -15.85
N LEU A 8 -10.27 9.77 -14.68
CA LEU A 8 -9.79 8.42 -14.41
C LEU A 8 -10.94 7.54 -13.92
N TRP A 9 -11.26 6.50 -14.68
CA TRP A 9 -12.21 5.46 -14.33
C TRP A 9 -11.43 4.23 -13.89
N SER A 10 -11.61 3.84 -12.63
CA SER A 10 -10.84 2.76 -12.04
C SER A 10 -11.67 1.86 -11.14
N THR A 11 -11.16 0.64 -10.95
CA THR A 11 -11.49 -0.23 -9.83
C THR A 11 -10.28 -0.34 -8.91
N ALA A 12 -10.51 -0.77 -7.67
CA ALA A 12 -9.45 -0.91 -6.69
C ALA A 12 -9.57 -2.20 -5.89
N THR A 13 -8.43 -2.75 -5.48
CA THR A 13 -8.31 -3.96 -4.69
C THR A 13 -7.19 -3.82 -3.66
N ALA A 14 -7.13 -4.76 -2.71
CA ALA A 14 -6.02 -4.87 -1.76
C ALA A 14 -5.50 -6.31 -1.73
N ALA A 15 -4.18 -6.46 -1.66
CA ALA A 15 -3.45 -7.73 -1.75
C ALA A 15 -4.10 -8.87 -0.96
N TYR A 16 -4.26 -8.71 0.36
CA TYR A 16 -4.80 -9.77 1.22
C TYR A 16 -6.26 -10.15 0.89
N GLN A 17 -7.03 -9.24 0.31
CA GLN A 17 -8.44 -9.47 0.01
C GLN A 17 -8.65 -10.32 -1.24
N ILE A 18 -7.70 -10.34 -2.18
CA ILE A 18 -7.88 -10.96 -3.49
C ILE A 18 -6.77 -11.92 -3.91
N GLU A 19 -5.52 -11.72 -3.47
CA GLU A 19 -4.37 -12.48 -4.00
C GLU A 19 -4.45 -13.96 -3.66
N GLY A 20 -4.64 -14.30 -2.38
CA GLY A 20 -4.40 -15.67 -1.91
C GLY A 20 -2.91 -15.99 -1.83
N GLY A 21 -2.55 -17.27 -1.98
CA GLY A 21 -1.17 -17.73 -2.04
C GLY A 21 -0.36 -17.37 -0.80
N TRP A 22 -0.94 -17.52 0.40
CA TRP A 22 -0.41 -16.93 1.64
C TRP A 22 1.01 -17.38 2.04
N ARG A 23 1.48 -18.51 1.50
CA ARG A 23 2.84 -19.07 1.67
C ARG A 23 3.60 -19.31 0.35
N ALA A 24 3.06 -18.83 -0.77
CA ALA A 24 3.71 -19.00 -2.07
C ALA A 24 4.97 -18.12 -2.17
N ASP A 25 5.96 -18.63 -2.93
CA ASP A 25 7.14 -17.90 -3.41
C ASP A 25 7.85 -17.06 -2.33
N GLY A 26 8.04 -17.63 -1.15
CA GLY A 26 8.79 -17.01 -0.07
C GLY A 26 8.06 -15.90 0.67
N LYS A 27 6.74 -15.72 0.46
CA LYS A 27 5.92 -14.77 1.23
C LYS A 27 6.02 -15.04 2.73
N GLY A 28 6.31 -13.97 3.48
CA GLY A 28 6.30 -13.95 4.93
C GLY A 28 4.89 -13.85 5.54
N LEU A 29 4.83 -13.89 6.87
CA LEU A 29 3.57 -13.93 7.60
C LEU A 29 3.11 -12.50 7.96
N SER A 30 1.95 -12.09 7.45
CA SER A 30 1.36 -10.77 7.71
C SER A 30 0.54 -10.74 8.99
N ILE A 31 0.17 -9.54 9.44
CA ILE A 31 -0.76 -9.37 10.56
C ILE A 31 -2.15 -9.95 10.26
N TRP A 32 -2.59 -9.86 9.00
CA TRP A 32 -3.90 -10.34 8.57
C TRP A 32 -3.94 -11.87 8.49
N ASP A 33 -2.83 -12.51 8.10
CA ASP A 33 -2.69 -13.97 8.18
C ASP A 33 -2.92 -14.44 9.63
N LYS A 34 -2.26 -13.81 10.62
CA LYS A 34 -2.45 -14.16 12.04
C LYS A 34 -3.88 -13.90 12.53
N PHE A 35 -4.44 -12.75 12.15
CA PHE A 35 -5.76 -12.35 12.58
C PHE A 35 -6.84 -13.32 12.06
N ALA A 36 -6.80 -13.65 10.76
CA ALA A 36 -7.81 -14.51 10.15
C ALA A 36 -7.70 -15.97 10.60
N HIS A 37 -6.50 -16.47 10.90
CA HIS A 37 -6.30 -17.80 11.47
C HIS A 37 -6.64 -17.90 12.97
N THR A 38 -7.02 -16.80 13.61
CA THR A 38 -7.47 -16.83 15.01
C THR A 38 -8.96 -17.16 15.04
N PRO A 39 -9.39 -18.26 15.71
CA PRO A 39 -10.79 -18.67 15.72
C PRO A 39 -11.75 -17.55 16.17
N LEU A 40 -12.91 -17.48 15.53
CA LEU A 40 -14.00 -16.53 15.82
C LEU A 40 -13.67 -15.06 15.54
N LYS A 41 -12.54 -14.75 14.90
CA LYS A 41 -12.18 -13.37 14.51
C LYS A 41 -12.76 -12.96 13.17
N VAL A 42 -13.00 -13.93 12.29
CA VAL A 42 -13.61 -13.73 10.98
C VAL A 42 -14.88 -14.56 10.92
N PHE A 43 -15.88 -14.06 10.19
CA PHE A 43 -17.11 -14.79 9.95
C PHE A 43 -16.80 -16.16 9.33
N GLU A 44 -17.42 -17.21 9.85
CA GLU A 44 -17.21 -18.62 9.42
C GLU A 44 -15.73 -19.09 9.40
N ASP A 45 -14.85 -18.44 10.18
CA ASP A 45 -13.40 -18.69 10.17
C ASP A 45 -12.76 -18.57 8.76
N ASP A 46 -13.36 -17.74 7.90
CA ASP A 46 -12.81 -17.40 6.59
C ASP A 46 -11.41 -16.77 6.70
N ASN A 47 -10.56 -17.01 5.70
CA ASN A 47 -9.21 -16.47 5.65
C ASN A 47 -8.78 -16.11 4.21
N GLY A 48 -7.63 -15.43 4.12
CA GLY A 48 -7.05 -14.97 2.86
C GLY A 48 -6.12 -15.98 2.20
N ASP A 49 -6.15 -17.27 2.57
CA ASP A 49 -5.18 -18.25 2.09
C ASP A 49 -5.27 -18.46 0.58
N ILE A 50 -6.51 -18.48 0.07
CA ILE A 50 -6.85 -18.57 -1.36
C ILE A 50 -7.51 -17.28 -1.83
N ALA A 51 -8.42 -16.68 -1.03
CA ALA A 51 -9.16 -15.48 -1.40
C ALA A 51 -9.84 -15.60 -2.79
N CYS A 52 -9.58 -14.68 -3.72
CA CYS A 52 -10.05 -14.75 -5.11
C CYS A 52 -9.04 -15.45 -6.05
N ASP A 53 -7.90 -15.90 -5.51
CA ASP A 53 -6.80 -16.53 -6.25
C ASP A 53 -6.17 -15.64 -7.33
N SER A 54 -6.29 -14.31 -7.18
CA SER A 54 -5.70 -13.34 -8.11
C SER A 54 -4.18 -13.48 -8.23
N TYR A 55 -3.50 -14.07 -7.24
CA TYR A 55 -2.06 -14.38 -7.32
C TYR A 55 -1.73 -15.30 -8.48
N ASN A 56 -2.58 -16.30 -8.74
CA ASN A 56 -2.38 -17.28 -9.81
C ASN A 56 -3.20 -16.94 -11.08
N LYS A 57 -4.11 -15.96 -11.01
CA LYS A 57 -5.10 -15.65 -12.06
C LYS A 57 -5.02 -14.22 -12.60
N ILE A 58 -3.83 -13.62 -12.57
CA ILE A 58 -3.60 -12.25 -13.04
C ILE A 58 -4.10 -12.05 -14.48
N ASP A 59 -3.87 -13.01 -15.37
CA ASP A 59 -4.31 -12.92 -16.77
C ASP A 59 -5.84 -12.84 -16.91
N GLU A 60 -6.58 -13.56 -16.08
CA GLU A 60 -8.04 -13.53 -16.04
C GLU A 60 -8.53 -12.17 -15.51
N ASP A 61 -7.94 -11.67 -14.42
CA ASP A 61 -8.27 -10.36 -13.83
C ASP A 61 -8.01 -9.23 -14.83
N VAL A 62 -6.89 -9.26 -15.55
CA VAL A 62 -6.55 -8.29 -16.60
C VAL A 62 -7.56 -8.36 -17.75
N ALA A 63 -8.04 -9.55 -18.12
CA ALA A 63 -9.07 -9.69 -19.14
C ALA A 63 -10.39 -9.05 -18.69
N VAL A 64 -10.79 -9.23 -17.43
CA VAL A 64 -12.01 -8.62 -16.86
C VAL A 64 -11.89 -7.10 -16.76
N LEU A 65 -10.72 -6.56 -16.35
CA LEU A 65 -10.47 -5.11 -16.35
C LEU A 65 -10.61 -4.50 -17.75
N LYS A 66 -10.08 -5.19 -18.77
CA LYS A 66 -10.23 -4.77 -20.17
C LYS A 66 -11.68 -4.84 -20.64
N GLN A 67 -12.42 -5.88 -20.26
CA GLN A 67 -13.85 -6.01 -20.56
C GLN A 67 -14.67 -4.87 -19.95
N LEU A 68 -14.36 -4.47 -18.71
CA LEU A 68 -15.00 -3.35 -18.02
C LEU A 68 -14.62 -1.98 -18.61
N ARG A 69 -13.51 -1.91 -19.35
CA ARG A 69 -12.97 -0.70 -19.99
C ARG A 69 -12.57 0.40 -19.00
N VAL A 70 -12.08 0.01 -17.83
CA VAL A 70 -11.41 0.96 -16.92
C VAL A 70 -10.08 1.40 -17.54
N ASN A 71 -9.68 2.64 -17.25
CA ASN A 71 -8.41 3.18 -17.74
C ASN A 71 -7.30 3.11 -16.68
N HIS A 72 -7.64 2.85 -15.42
CA HIS A 72 -6.69 2.67 -14.32
C HIS A 72 -7.13 1.52 -13.42
N TYR A 73 -6.16 0.88 -12.75
CA TYR A 73 -6.40 -0.13 -11.73
C TYR A 73 -5.52 0.18 -10.52
N ARG A 74 -6.14 0.33 -9.34
CA ARG A 74 -5.42 0.57 -8.09
C ARG A 74 -5.35 -0.73 -7.30
N PHE A 75 -4.16 -1.26 -7.09
CA PHE A 75 -3.93 -2.42 -6.23
C PHE A 75 -2.97 -2.03 -5.09
N SER A 76 -2.91 -2.85 -4.05
CA SER A 76 -1.88 -2.74 -3.01
C SER A 76 -0.85 -3.84 -3.16
N ILE A 77 0.37 -3.60 -2.68
CA ILE A 77 1.45 -4.58 -2.67
C ILE A 77 1.44 -5.28 -1.32
N SER A 78 1.49 -6.61 -1.33
CA SER A 78 1.71 -7.39 -0.12
C SER A 78 3.13 -7.18 0.41
N TRP A 79 3.29 -6.40 1.49
CA TRP A 79 4.61 -6.07 2.04
C TRP A 79 5.42 -7.34 2.37
N THR A 80 4.77 -8.35 2.92
CA THR A 80 5.41 -9.63 3.27
C THR A 80 5.80 -10.47 2.06
N ARG A 81 5.33 -10.15 0.85
CA ARG A 81 5.88 -10.73 -0.38
C ARG A 81 7.20 -10.09 -0.76
N VAL A 82 7.35 -8.77 -0.55
CA VAL A 82 8.57 -8.03 -0.91
C VAL A 82 9.65 -8.15 0.18
N LEU A 83 9.26 -7.93 1.44
CA LEU A 83 10.10 -7.98 2.63
C LEU A 83 9.49 -9.01 3.61
N PRO A 84 9.78 -10.31 3.46
CA PRO A 84 9.13 -11.36 4.24
C PRO A 84 9.30 -11.26 5.76
N ASP A 85 10.42 -10.71 6.21
CA ASP A 85 10.70 -10.47 7.64
C ASP A 85 10.38 -9.03 8.08
N GLY A 86 9.86 -8.20 7.16
CA GLY A 86 9.54 -6.79 7.40
C GLY A 86 10.75 -5.86 7.42
N THR A 87 11.97 -6.35 7.15
CA THR A 87 13.20 -5.56 7.14
C THR A 87 13.76 -5.43 5.73
N THR A 88 14.62 -4.44 5.50
CA THR A 88 15.32 -4.28 4.21
C THR A 88 16.55 -5.17 4.09
N ASN A 89 16.85 -6.02 5.09
CA ASN A 89 17.99 -6.93 5.05
C ASN A 89 17.73 -8.15 4.16
N TYR A 90 16.46 -8.51 3.99
CA TYR A 90 16.04 -9.63 3.16
C TYR A 90 14.90 -9.18 2.24
N ILE A 91 15.26 -9.00 0.96
CA ILE A 91 14.32 -8.72 -0.11
C ILE A 91 14.04 -10.03 -0.82
N ASN A 92 12.77 -10.35 -1.02
CA ASN A 92 12.37 -11.52 -1.78
C ASN A 92 12.40 -11.22 -3.28
N GLU A 93 13.36 -11.82 -3.98
CA GLU A 93 13.55 -11.63 -5.42
C GLU A 93 12.36 -12.09 -6.27
N ALA A 94 11.55 -13.04 -5.77
CA ALA A 94 10.33 -13.46 -6.48
C ALA A 94 9.28 -12.34 -6.60
N ALA A 95 9.36 -11.32 -5.74
CA ALA A 95 8.52 -10.13 -5.84
C ALA A 95 9.07 -9.07 -6.81
N HIS A 96 10.24 -9.31 -7.42
CA HIS A 96 10.96 -8.38 -8.29
C HIS A 96 10.99 -8.86 -9.76
N LEU A 97 9.83 -9.19 -10.32
CA LEU A 97 9.71 -9.44 -11.75
C LEU A 97 9.38 -8.13 -12.49
N LEU A 98 10.24 -7.77 -13.45
CA LEU A 98 10.03 -6.61 -14.33
C LEU A 98 9.00 -6.98 -15.41
N ASP A 99 7.73 -6.83 -15.09
CA ASP A 99 6.63 -7.21 -16.00
C ASP A 99 6.22 -6.10 -16.97
N ASN A 100 7.07 -5.07 -17.13
CA ASN A 100 6.84 -3.89 -17.98
C ASN A 100 5.48 -3.20 -17.72
N VAL A 101 5.00 -3.29 -16.47
CA VAL A 101 3.77 -2.63 -16.03
C VAL A 101 4.03 -1.14 -15.84
N ASP A 102 3.14 -0.33 -16.39
CA ASP A 102 3.18 1.12 -16.33
C ASP A 102 2.66 1.63 -14.99
N VAL A 103 3.56 1.77 -14.02
CA VAL A 103 3.25 2.26 -12.66
C VAL A 103 3.14 3.78 -12.67
N ARG A 104 1.92 4.30 -12.51
CA ARG A 104 1.62 5.74 -12.62
C ARG A 104 1.62 6.52 -11.30
N GLY A 105 1.55 5.85 -10.16
CA GLY A 105 1.51 6.53 -8.87
C GLY A 105 1.43 5.60 -7.67
N TYR A 106 1.62 6.19 -6.50
CA TYR A 106 1.52 5.53 -5.19
C TYR A 106 0.42 6.21 -4.37
N THR A 107 -0.38 5.42 -3.66
CA THR A 107 -1.42 5.93 -2.75
C THR A 107 -1.26 5.26 -1.39
N ALA A 108 -0.89 6.04 -0.37
CA ALA A 108 -0.92 5.57 1.00
C ALA A 108 -2.32 5.07 1.39
N TRP A 109 -2.40 3.96 2.12
CA TRP A 109 -3.65 3.25 2.44
C TRP A 109 -4.70 4.16 3.10
N SER A 110 -4.28 5.06 4.00
CA SER A 110 -5.16 6.15 4.41
C SER A 110 -4.39 7.38 4.91
N LEU A 111 -5.02 8.54 4.72
CA LEU A 111 -4.58 9.79 5.35
C LEU A 111 -4.77 9.75 6.86
N MET A 112 -5.86 9.15 7.34
CA MET A 112 -6.26 9.12 8.76
C MET A 112 -6.46 7.70 9.25
N ASP A 113 -6.23 7.49 10.54
CA ASP A 113 -6.68 6.29 11.24
C ASP A 113 -8.19 6.11 11.03
N ASN A 114 -8.56 4.99 10.42
CA ASN A 114 -9.91 4.68 10.01
C ASN A 114 -10.59 3.72 10.99
N LEU A 115 -11.91 3.63 10.89
CA LEU A 115 -12.70 2.65 11.63
C LEU A 115 -12.48 1.27 11.01
N GLU A 116 -12.10 0.31 11.83
CA GLU A 116 -12.03 -1.11 11.48
C GLU A 116 -13.20 -1.86 12.14
N TRP A 117 -13.90 -2.69 11.37
CA TRP A 117 -15.16 -3.33 11.81
C TRP A 117 -15.06 -4.03 13.17
N ALA A 118 -14.01 -4.82 13.38
CA ALA A 118 -13.86 -5.64 14.59
C ALA A 118 -13.12 -4.94 15.75
N THR A 119 -12.34 -3.89 15.46
CA THR A 119 -11.40 -3.28 16.44
C THR A 119 -11.63 -1.78 16.65
N GLY A 120 -12.62 -1.19 15.97
CA GLY A 120 -12.93 0.22 16.08
C GLY A 120 -11.77 1.09 15.59
N PHE A 121 -11.32 2.03 16.42
CA PHE A 121 -10.18 2.91 16.14
C PHE A 121 -8.90 2.48 16.89
N ALA A 122 -8.85 1.23 17.37
CA ALA A 122 -7.67 0.72 18.07
C ALA A 122 -6.49 0.55 17.10
N GLU A 123 -6.76 0.08 15.89
CA GLU A 123 -5.77 -0.01 14.82
C GLU A 123 -5.48 1.36 14.21
N ARG A 124 -4.20 1.62 13.92
CA ARG A 124 -3.71 2.94 13.55
C ARG A 124 -2.95 2.94 12.24
N PHE A 125 -3.65 2.69 11.14
CA PHE A 125 -3.08 2.55 9.80
C PHE A 125 -2.78 3.86 9.04
N GLY A 126 -3.35 4.98 9.48
CA GLY A 126 -3.23 6.25 8.76
C GLY A 126 -1.95 7.01 9.05
N LEU A 127 -1.66 8.02 8.22
CA LEU A 127 -0.57 8.96 8.46
C LEU A 127 -0.86 9.91 9.64
N PHE A 128 -2.15 10.21 9.88
CA PHE A 128 -2.61 11.05 10.98
C PHE A 128 -3.50 10.25 11.93
N TYR A 129 -3.31 10.43 13.24
CA TYR A 129 -4.27 9.93 14.23
C TYR A 129 -5.27 11.04 14.60
N VAL A 130 -6.50 10.65 14.93
CA VAL A 130 -7.53 11.59 15.41
C VAL A 130 -7.61 11.50 16.93
N ASN A 131 -7.36 12.61 17.63
CA ASN A 131 -7.53 12.65 19.08
C ASN A 131 -9.02 12.73 19.43
N ARG A 132 -9.62 11.58 19.76
CA ARG A 132 -11.04 11.49 20.12
C ARG A 132 -11.35 11.88 21.56
N SER A 133 -10.34 12.06 22.41
CA SER A 133 -10.53 12.55 23.78
C SER A 133 -10.76 14.06 23.85
N ASP A 134 -10.38 14.78 22.81
CA ASP A 134 -10.69 16.21 22.64
C ASP A 134 -12.00 16.36 21.84
N PRO A 135 -13.00 17.12 22.34
CA PRO A 135 -14.25 17.38 21.62
C PRO A 135 -14.06 17.98 20.22
N ASN A 136 -12.94 18.67 19.97
CA ASN A 136 -12.62 19.27 18.67
C ASN A 136 -12.04 18.27 17.66
N VAL A 137 -11.84 17.01 18.06
CA VAL A 137 -11.32 15.91 17.24
C VAL A 137 -10.11 16.31 16.36
N PRO A 138 -9.05 16.90 16.94
CA PRO A 138 -7.92 17.38 16.15
C PRO A 138 -7.17 16.22 15.49
N ARG A 139 -6.56 16.52 14.33
CA ARG A 139 -5.75 15.58 13.56
C ARG A 139 -4.29 15.81 13.94
N VAL A 140 -3.61 14.76 14.35
CA VAL A 140 -2.23 14.84 14.82
C VAL A 140 -1.37 13.98 13.92
N ALA A 141 -0.32 14.60 13.37
CA ALA A 141 0.64 13.93 12.50
C ALA A 141 1.41 12.86 13.28
N LYS A 142 1.58 11.68 12.67
CA LYS A 142 2.51 10.67 13.17
C LYS A 142 3.92 10.94 12.64
N GLU A 143 4.92 10.29 13.23
CA GLU A 143 6.32 10.40 12.81
C GLU A 143 6.53 10.09 11.31
N SER A 144 5.76 9.14 10.77
CA SER A 144 5.81 8.76 9.35
C SER A 144 5.42 9.89 8.39
N VAL A 145 4.68 10.92 8.84
CA VAL A 145 4.29 12.05 7.99
C VAL A 145 5.51 12.81 7.50
N SER A 146 6.52 13.02 8.35
CA SER A 146 7.73 13.75 7.98
C SER A 146 8.47 13.03 6.85
N LEU A 147 8.72 11.73 7.01
CA LEU A 147 9.37 10.91 5.99
C LEU A 147 8.57 10.86 4.69
N TYR A 148 7.25 10.64 4.78
CA TYR A 148 6.40 10.57 3.60
C TYR A 148 6.30 11.91 2.86
N SER A 149 6.30 13.04 3.58
CA SER A 149 6.39 14.37 3.00
C SER A 149 7.68 14.57 2.22
N THR A 150 8.82 14.12 2.76
CA THR A 150 10.10 14.17 2.05
C THR A 150 10.09 13.30 0.80
N ILE A 151 9.51 12.10 0.87
CA ILE A 151 9.35 11.22 -0.31
C ILE A 151 8.56 11.93 -1.41
N ILE A 152 7.43 12.56 -1.06
CA ILE A 152 6.57 13.27 -2.01
C ILE A 152 7.33 14.44 -2.64
N ASN A 153 7.93 15.31 -1.81
CA ASN A 153 8.68 16.46 -2.29
C ASN A 153 9.79 16.00 -3.23
N CYS A 154 10.43 14.88 -2.94
CA CYS A 154 11.54 14.38 -3.75
C CYS A 154 11.10 13.39 -4.83
N ASN A 155 9.81 13.29 -5.12
CA ASN A 155 9.24 12.40 -6.13
C ASN A 155 9.84 10.97 -6.06
N GLY A 156 10.06 10.46 -4.84
CA GLY A 156 10.67 9.14 -4.59
C GLY A 156 12.20 9.06 -4.67
N HIS A 157 12.93 10.13 -5.02
CA HIS A 157 14.39 10.12 -5.19
C HIS A 157 15.18 10.38 -3.88
N LEU A 158 14.89 9.64 -2.81
CA LEU A 158 15.54 9.82 -1.50
C LEU A 158 17.06 9.57 -1.52
N ASP A 159 17.54 8.61 -2.31
CA ASP A 159 18.97 8.32 -2.42
C ASP A 159 19.74 9.47 -3.08
N TYR A 160 19.10 10.20 -3.98
CA TYR A 160 19.69 11.38 -4.61
C TYR A 160 19.89 12.49 -3.57
N LEU A 161 18.90 12.73 -2.71
CA LEU A 161 19.04 13.62 -1.56
C LEU A 161 20.18 13.21 -0.63
N ASN A 162 20.19 11.95 -0.18
CA ASN A 162 21.17 11.46 0.79
C ASN A 162 22.61 11.53 0.25
N ARG A 163 22.80 11.27 -1.06
CA ARG A 163 24.11 11.44 -1.72
C ARG A 163 24.52 12.90 -1.84
N LEU A 164 23.59 13.81 -2.10
CA LEU A 164 23.90 15.24 -2.22
C LEU A 164 24.18 15.91 -0.87
N THR A 165 23.46 15.53 0.19
CA THR A 165 23.68 16.04 1.55
C THR A 165 24.99 15.51 2.14
N SER A 166 25.30 14.22 1.96
CA SER A 166 26.58 13.64 2.38
C SER A 166 27.79 14.20 1.60
N ALA A 167 27.57 14.67 0.37
CA ALA A 167 28.58 15.35 -0.43
C ALA A 167 28.69 16.88 -0.14
N ASN A 168 27.95 17.43 0.84
CA ASN A 168 27.84 18.88 1.11
C ASN A 168 27.46 19.73 -0.13
N ASN A 169 26.75 19.15 -1.10
CA ASN A 169 26.34 19.79 -2.35
C ASN A 169 24.84 20.16 -2.32
N SER A 170 24.43 20.89 -1.29
CA SER A 170 23.04 21.35 -1.13
C SER A 170 22.53 22.23 -2.28
N ALA A 171 23.43 22.85 -3.05
CA ALA A 171 23.10 23.64 -4.25
C ALA A 171 22.62 22.81 -5.45
N MET A 172 22.76 21.48 -5.45
CA MET A 172 22.29 20.59 -6.52
C MET A 172 20.96 19.89 -6.18
N ILE A 173 20.39 20.17 -5.01
CA ILE A 173 19.06 19.64 -4.66
C ILE A 173 18.04 20.37 -5.54
N PRO A 174 17.23 19.64 -6.33
CA PRO A 174 16.27 20.27 -7.23
C PRO A 174 15.24 21.05 -6.41
N ASN A 175 14.83 22.22 -6.89
CA ASN A 175 13.87 23.09 -6.18
C ASN A 175 12.52 22.42 -5.87
N TRP A 176 12.18 21.31 -6.53
CA TRP A 176 10.97 20.55 -6.21
C TRP A 176 11.10 19.68 -4.95
N CYS A 177 12.32 19.42 -4.49
CA CYS A 177 12.66 18.54 -3.37
C CYS A 177 13.05 19.30 -2.08
N LEU A 178 13.14 20.64 -2.14
CA LEU A 178 13.34 21.56 -1.02
C LEU A 178 12.01 22.27 -0.67
#